data_AF-M5E0C2-F1
#
_entry.id   AF-M5E0C2-F1
#
_cell.length_a   1.000
_cell.length_b   1.000
_cell.length_c   1.000
_cell.angle_alpha   90.00
_cell.angle_beta   90.00
_cell.angle_gamma   90.00
#
_symmetry.space_group_name_H-M   'P 1'
#
loop_
_entity.id
_entity.type
_entity.pdbx_description
1 polymer ?
#
loop_
_entity_poly.entity_id
_entity_poly.type
_entity_poly.pdbx_seq_one_letter_code
_entity_poly.pdbx_strand_id
1 'polypeptide(L)' 'MKIINFNKNISEEFYWFNEAREYYCDEGLVIKTKSDTDFWQRTHYGFKRDNGHCLLTKLRGDFSFTYKHMYCIIIVERR' A
#
# COMPACT_ATOMS: atom_id res chain seq x y z
N MET A 1 13.92 -12.36 -12.81
CA MET A 1 13.19 -11.29 -12.07
C MET A 1 11.73 -11.36 -12.48
N LYS A 2 10.81 -11.59 -11.54
CA LYS A 2 9.38 -11.67 -11.85
C LYS A 2 8.85 -10.25 -12.03
N ILE A 3 8.24 -9.95 -13.18
CA ILE A 3 7.56 -8.69 -13.41
C ILE A 3 6.13 -8.85 -12.90
N ILE A 4 5.74 -8.00 -11.95
CA ILE A 4 4.38 -7.92 -11.44
C ILE A 4 3.67 -6.81 -12.21
N ASN A 5 2.48 -7.10 -12.73
CA ASN A 5 1.70 -6.16 -13.52
C ASN A 5 0.30 -6.01 -12.92
N PHE A 6 -0.10 -4.76 -12.64
CA PHE A 6 -1.38 -4.40 -12.04
C PHE A 6 -2.31 -3.69 -13.05
N ASN A 7 -2.21 -3.97 -14.34
CA ASN A 7 -2.97 -3.24 -15.37
C ASN A 7 -4.47 -3.60 -15.41
N LYS A 8 -4.87 -4.74 -14.84
CA LYS A 8 -6.27 -5.22 -14.90
C LYS A 8 -6.77 -5.81 -13.60
N ASN A 9 -5.91 -6.50 -12.85
CA ASN A 9 -6.28 -7.12 -11.60
C ASN A 9 -5.06 -7.28 -10.67
N ILE A 10 -5.38 -7.63 -9.43
CA ILE A 10 -4.41 -8.10 -8.46
C ILE A 10 -4.34 -9.63 -8.60
N SER A 11 -3.13 -10.16 -8.77
CA SER A 11 -2.88 -11.61 -8.82
C SER A 11 -3.22 -12.28 -7.48
N GLU A 12 -3.69 -13.53 -7.51
CA GLU A 12 -4.14 -14.30 -6.33
C GLU A 12 -3.03 -14.55 -5.29
N GLU A 13 -1.76 -14.35 -5.68
CA GLU A 13 -0.61 -14.45 -4.78
C GLU A 13 -0.45 -13.24 -3.84
N PHE A 14 -1.22 -12.17 -4.09
CA PHE A 14 -1.26 -10.99 -3.26
C PHE A 14 -2.47 -11.00 -2.33
N TYR A 15 -2.30 -10.39 -1.17
CA TYR A 15 -3.36 -10.24 -0.19
C TYR A 15 -3.24 -8.89 0.52
N TRP A 16 -4.39 -8.33 0.88
CA TRP A 16 -4.44 -7.06 1.60
C TRP A 16 -4.17 -7.24 3.09
N PHE A 17 -3.39 -6.33 3.64
CA PHE A 17 -3.34 -6.02 5.06
C PHE A 17 -3.89 -4.59 5.24
N ASN A 18 -5.05 -4.49 5.89
CA ASN A 18 -5.91 -3.30 5.92
C ASN A 18 -6.27 -2.80 4.51
N GLU A 19 -7.17 -3.52 3.83
CA GLU A 19 -7.62 -3.15 2.47
C GLU A 19 -8.13 -1.70 2.39
N ALA A 20 -7.72 -0.99 1.35
CA ALA A 20 -8.24 0.34 1.09
C ALA A 20 -9.69 0.27 0.61
N ARG A 21 -10.52 1.22 1.03
CA ARG A 21 -11.92 1.27 0.56
C ARG A 21 -12.02 1.55 -0.94
N GLU A 22 -11.06 2.32 -1.45
CA GLU A 22 -10.99 2.72 -2.86
C GLU A 22 -9.60 2.37 -3.38
N TYR A 23 -9.53 1.38 -4.27
CA TYR A 23 -8.35 1.03 -5.06
C TYR A 23 -8.80 0.52 -6.42
N TYR A 24 -7.91 0.61 -7.40
CA TYR A 24 -8.14 0.06 -8.73
C TYR A 24 -6.81 -0.19 -9.46
N CYS A 25 -6.92 -0.98 -10.53
CA CYS A 25 -5.83 -1.36 -11.41
C CYS A 25 -5.94 -0.54 -12.71
N ASP A 26 -5.01 0.37 -12.93
CA ASP A 26 -4.92 1.22 -14.13
C ASP A 26 -3.46 1.60 -14.38
N GLU A 27 -2.82 0.92 -15.34
CA GLU A 27 -1.38 1.01 -15.62
C GLU A 27 -0.47 0.89 -14.36
N GLY A 28 -0.98 0.23 -13.32
CA GLY A 28 -0.42 0.22 -11.99
C GLY A 28 -1.50 0.03 -10.93
N LEU A 29 -1.09 -0.12 -9.67
CA LEU A 29 -2.01 -0.17 -8.54
C LEU A 29 -2.22 1.24 -7.99
N VAL A 30 -3.45 1.73 -8.07
CA VAL A 30 -3.85 3.01 -7.46
C VAL A 30 -4.54 2.73 -6.14
N ILE A 31 -4.06 3.35 -5.07
CA ILE A 31 -4.62 3.22 -3.72
C ILE A 31 -4.98 4.62 -3.23
N LYS A 32 -6.24 4.82 -2.83
CA LYS A 32 -6.66 6.03 -2.13
C LYS A 32 -6.58 5.78 -0.63
N THR A 33 -5.65 6.44 0.03
CA THR A 33 -5.45 6.30 1.47
C THR A 33 -6.60 6.94 2.24
N LYS A 34 -7.01 6.28 3.34
CA LYS A 34 -7.95 6.86 4.30
C LYS A 34 -7.18 7.77 5.27
N SER A 35 -7.85 8.78 5.84
CA SER A 35 -7.26 9.57 6.93
C SER A 35 -6.96 8.67 8.14
N ASP A 36 -5.97 9.09 8.94
CA ASP A 36 -5.64 8.47 10.24
C ASP A 36 -5.22 6.98 10.13
N THR A 37 -4.66 6.59 8.98
CA THR A 37 -4.04 5.28 8.75
C THR A 37 -2.53 5.38 8.76
N ASP A 38 -1.86 4.51 9.51
CA ASP A 38 -0.41 4.53 9.67
C ASP A 38 0.14 3.15 10.11
N PHE A 39 1.43 2.92 9.86
CA PHE A 39 2.21 1.82 10.43
C PHE A 39 3.28 2.39 11.35
N TRP A 40 2.94 2.48 12.63
CA TRP A 40 3.83 2.99 13.67
C TRP A 40 3.79 2.10 14.90
N GLN A 41 4.92 1.49 15.24
CA GLN A 41 5.06 0.68 16.45
C GLN A 41 6.05 1.36 17.39
N ARG A 42 5.53 2.23 18.27
CA ARG A 42 6.25 2.83 19.41
C ARG A 42 7.68 3.32 19.12
N THR A 43 7.84 4.62 18.86
CA THR A 43 9.06 5.40 19.17
C THR A 43 8.66 6.87 19.43
N HIS A 44 9.41 7.58 20.30
CA HIS A 44 9.27 8.97 20.80
C HIS A 44 7.85 9.49 21.15
N TYR A 45 6.91 9.45 20.21
CA TYR A 45 5.52 9.92 20.33
C TYR A 45 4.58 9.00 21.13
N GLY A 46 5.02 7.82 21.55
CA GLY A 46 4.28 6.95 22.46
C GLY A 46 3.02 6.26 21.91
N PHE A 47 2.56 6.57 20.69
CA PHE A 47 1.40 5.90 20.08
C PHE A 47 1.77 4.64 19.30
N LYS A 48 0.75 3.83 19.00
CA LYS A 48 0.81 2.65 18.13
C LYS A 48 -0.32 2.73 17.11
N ARG A 49 0.02 2.55 15.83
CA ARG A 49 -0.92 2.43 14.70
C ARG A 49 -0.45 1.28 13.82
N ASP A 50 -1.39 0.46 13.36
CA ASP A 50 -1.11 -0.71 12.54
C ASP A 50 -2.20 -0.90 11.47
N ASN A 51 -2.71 0.23 10.98
CA ASN A 51 -3.90 0.32 10.14
C ASN A 51 -3.62 0.95 8.77
N GLY A 52 -2.35 1.11 8.40
CA GLY A 52 -1.93 1.53 7.05
C GLY A 52 -2.34 0.52 5.98
N HIS A 53 -2.58 0.97 4.75
CA HIS A 53 -2.96 0.09 3.65
C HIS A 53 -1.73 -0.59 3.04
N CYS A 54 -1.74 -1.92 2.93
CA CYS A 54 -0.62 -2.66 2.36
C CYS A 54 -1.09 -3.86 1.51
N LEU A 55 -0.55 -3.99 0.29
CA LEU A 55 -0.73 -5.18 -0.53
C LEU A 55 0.53 -6.04 -0.42
N LEU A 56 0.39 -7.24 0.14
CA LEU A 56 1.49 -8.12 0.52
C LEU A 56 1.53 -9.37 -0.37
N THR A 57 2.70 -9.99 -0.48
CA THR A 57 2.87 -11.33 -1.04
C THR A 57 3.93 -12.09 -0.25
N LYS A 58 3.90 -13.43 -0.31
CA LYS A 58 4.85 -14.29 0.40
C LYS A 58 6.02 -14.65 -0.51
N LEU A 59 7.24 -14.34 -0.05
CA LEU A 59 8.49 -14.74 -0.68
C LEU A 59 9.29 -15.64 0.28
N ARG A 60 10.13 -16.53 -0.26
CA ARG A 60 11.04 -17.39 0.51
C ARG A 60 12.47 -17.12 0.06
N GLY A 61 13.38 -17.04 1.03
CA GLY A 61 14.79 -16.74 0.80
C GLY A 61 15.04 -15.25 0.54
N ASP A 62 16.28 -14.93 0.19
CA ASP A 62 16.69 -13.56 -0.11
C ASP A 62 16.00 -13.07 -1.39
N PHE A 63 15.58 -11.81 -1.38
CA PHE A 63 14.92 -11.19 -2.52
C PHE A 63 15.31 -9.73 -2.67
N SER A 64 15.18 -9.25 -3.90
CA SER A 64 15.24 -7.84 -4.26
C SER A 64 13.99 -7.49 -5.03
N PHE A 65 13.44 -6.31 -4.80
CA PHE A 65 12.32 -5.79 -5.58
C PHE A 65 12.57 -4.32 -5.92
N THR A 66 12.00 -3.90 -7.04
CA THR A 66 11.96 -2.51 -7.46
C THR A 66 10.53 -2.18 -7.85
N TYR A 67 10.14 -0.93 -7.63
CA TYR A 67 8.82 -0.45 -8.01
C TYR A 67 8.94 1.01 -8.44
N LYS A 68 8.04 1.44 -9.32
CA LYS A 68 7.87 2.84 -9.68
C LYS A 68 6.69 3.37 -8.90
N HIS A 69 6.88 4.48 -8.19
CA HIS A 69 5.80 5.13 -7.46
C HIS A 69 5.45 6.49 -8.07
N MET A 70 4.19 6.87 -7.91
CA MET A 70 3.71 8.23 -8.14
C MET A 70 2.72 8.53 -7.01
N TYR A 71 2.85 9.71 -6.39
CA TYR A 71 1.91 10.16 -5.37
C TYR A 71 1.20 11.43 -5.87
N CYS A 72 -0.09 11.51 -5.61
CA CYS A 72 -0.87 12.73 -5.80
C CYS A 72 -1.32 13.20 -4.42
N ILE A 73 -0.85 14.38 -4.00
CA ILE A 73 -1.25 14.99 -2.73
C ILE A 73 -2.45 15.88 -3.01
N ILE A 74 -3.61 15.49 -2.49
CA ILE A 74 -4.80 16.34 -2.47
C ILE A 74 -4.89 16.94 -1.07
N ILE A 75 -4.53 18.22 -0.93
CA ILE A 75 -4.72 18.95 0.32
C ILE A 75 -6.20 19.31 0.40
N VAL A 76 -6.97 18.53 1.16
CA VAL A 76 -8.32 18.89 1.53
C VAL A 76 -8.22 19.76 2.77
N GLU A 77 -8.33 21.07 2.58
CA GLU A 77 -8.37 22.03 3.69
C GLU A 77 -9.60 21.72 4.55
N ARG A 78 -9.35 21.25 5.78
CA ARG A 78 -10.41 21.09 6.78
C ARG A 78 -10.85 22.50 7.20
N ARG A 79 -12.06 22.90 6.80
CA ARG A 79 -12.80 23.92 7.55
C ARG A 79 -13.23 23.35 8.90
#